data_AF-A0AAU6A9D6-F1
#
_entry.id   AF-A0AAU6A9D6-F1
#
_cell.length_a   1.000
_cell.length_b   1.000
_cell.length_c   1.000
_cell.angle_alpha   90.00
_cell.angle_beta   90.00
_cell.angle_gamma   90.00
#
_symmetry.space_group_name_H-M   'P 1'
#
loop_
_entity.id
_entity.type
_entity.pdbx_description
1 polymer ?
#
loop_
_entity_poly.entity_id
_entity_poly.type
_entity_poly.pdbx_seq_one_letter_code
_entity_poly.pdbx_strand_id
1 'polypeptide(L)'
;MSTPLGDVLDQRRTVELQRATRALLKEPLLLAHGPRADEFRIVRRHASELRDWFELNTGWPLEVGPESARLRKIPGTLTDPTHPARDTARAAAPFTRRRYVLLCLALAALERGEAQIALGRLAEQVVLEVSDPQLLAAGVKFTLERRDERIDLAAVVRLLLRFGVLRRVAGDEEAYVSGAGDALYDVERRVLAGLLATRRGPSLVRAEHFEERLAELAAETALDSDELRFRAIRQRLTRRLLDDPVLYYDELSDAELGYLTRQRAFILARVTELTGLVAEVRAEGIAMVDPLDDLTDTRMPEQGTHGHITLLLAEHLAASDGPTWRADARRERERRH
;
A
#
# COMPACT_ATOMS: atom_id res chain seq x y z
N MET A 1 -32.36 27.37 -16.98
CA MET A 1 -30.97 27.59 -17.44
C MET A 1 -30.41 26.23 -17.79
N SER A 2 -30.20 25.95 -19.09
CA SER A 2 -29.68 24.67 -19.56
C SER A 2 -28.17 24.69 -19.38
N THR A 3 -27.64 23.89 -18.45
CA THR A 3 -26.20 23.64 -18.38
C THR A 3 -25.76 23.10 -19.74
N PRO A 4 -24.75 23.69 -20.40
CA PRO A 4 -24.25 23.20 -21.67
C PRO A 4 -23.84 21.73 -21.55
N LEU A 5 -24.15 20.90 -22.54
CA LEU A 5 -23.83 19.47 -22.54
C LEU A 5 -22.32 19.21 -22.32
N GLY A 6 -21.45 20.14 -22.75
CA GLY A 6 -20.00 20.09 -22.50
C GLY A 6 -19.64 20.09 -21.02
N ASP A 7 -20.17 21.04 -20.25
CA ASP A 7 -19.91 21.17 -18.82
C ASP A 7 -20.34 19.90 -18.04
N VAL A 8 -21.45 19.28 -18.45
CA VAL A 8 -21.94 18.03 -17.84
C VAL A 8 -21.01 16.85 -18.16
N LEU A 9 -20.47 16.78 -19.39
CA LEU A 9 -19.53 15.74 -19.79
C LEU A 9 -18.18 15.90 -19.08
N ASP A 10 -17.70 17.13 -18.93
CA ASP A 10 -16.46 17.43 -18.22
C ASP A 10 -16.58 17.12 -16.73
N GLN A 11 -17.70 17.51 -16.09
CA GLN A 11 -17.95 17.17 -14.69
C GLN A 11 -18.02 15.66 -14.47
N ARG A 12 -18.70 14.93 -15.37
CA ARG A 12 -18.77 13.46 -15.31
C ARG A 12 -17.37 12.84 -15.46
N ARG A 13 -16.56 13.35 -16.38
CA ARG A 13 -15.18 12.90 -16.60
C ARG A 13 -14.33 13.08 -15.34
N THR A 14 -14.40 14.25 -14.71
CA THR A 14 -13.68 14.53 -13.45
C THR A 14 -14.11 13.58 -12.34
N VAL A 15 -15.41 13.33 -12.17
CA VAL A 15 -15.92 12.37 -11.17
C VAL A 15 -15.44 10.94 -11.45
N GLU A 16 -15.45 10.52 -12.72
CA GLU A 16 -14.95 9.19 -13.11
C GLU A 16 -13.42 9.07 -12.83
N LEU A 17 -12.63 10.09 -13.16
CA LEU A 17 -11.19 10.12 -12.87
C LEU A 17 -10.90 10.09 -11.37
N GLN A 18 -11.62 10.88 -10.57
CA GLN A 18 -11.48 10.85 -9.11
C GLN A 18 -11.80 9.47 -8.56
N ARG A 19 -12.92 8.87 -8.98
CA ARG A 19 -13.27 7.50 -8.55
C ARG A 19 -12.20 6.48 -8.94
N ALA A 20 -11.67 6.57 -10.16
CA ALA A 20 -10.63 5.67 -10.66
C ALA A 20 -9.32 5.79 -9.86
N THR A 21 -8.86 7.02 -9.65
CA THR A 21 -7.64 7.31 -8.89
C THR A 21 -7.77 6.84 -7.45
N ARG A 22 -8.87 7.17 -6.79
CA ARG A 22 -9.13 6.75 -5.41
C ARG A 22 -9.18 5.23 -5.29
N ALA A 23 -9.77 4.54 -6.27
CA ALA A 23 -9.78 3.08 -6.30
C ALA A 23 -8.36 2.49 -6.37
N LEU A 24 -7.49 3.04 -7.24
CA LEU A 24 -6.09 2.61 -7.40
C LEU A 24 -5.22 2.93 -6.18
N LEU A 25 -5.46 4.07 -5.50
CA LEU A 25 -4.72 4.42 -4.29
C LEU A 25 -5.05 3.46 -3.14
N LYS A 26 -6.33 3.08 -2.99
CA LYS A 26 -6.81 2.13 -1.97
C LYS A 26 -6.39 0.69 -2.24
N GLU A 27 -6.57 0.26 -3.49
CA GLU A 27 -6.22 -1.09 -3.93
C GLU A 27 -5.35 -0.94 -5.18
N PRO A 28 -4.02 -0.95 -5.02
CA PRO A 28 -3.08 -0.80 -6.14
C PRO A 28 -3.12 -1.95 -7.15
N LEU A 29 -3.97 -2.95 -6.94
CA LEU A 29 -4.27 -4.03 -7.86
C LEU A 29 -5.79 -4.21 -7.93
N LEU A 30 -6.37 -3.88 -9.07
CA LEU A 30 -7.78 -4.07 -9.39
C LEU A 30 -7.93 -5.19 -10.42
N LEU A 31 -8.95 -6.02 -10.25
CA LEU A 31 -9.26 -7.13 -11.16
C LEU A 31 -10.52 -6.82 -11.96
N ALA A 32 -10.61 -7.39 -13.16
CA ALA A 32 -11.78 -7.25 -14.04
C ALA A 32 -13.04 -7.94 -13.50
N HIS A 33 -12.88 -8.76 -12.46
CA HIS A 33 -13.93 -9.49 -11.78
C HIS A 33 -13.92 -9.20 -10.26
N GLY A 34 -14.93 -9.69 -9.56
CA GLY A 34 -15.06 -9.51 -8.13
C GLY A 34 -15.62 -8.13 -7.73
N PRO A 35 -15.46 -7.73 -6.46
CA PRO A 35 -16.20 -6.61 -5.88
C PRO A 35 -15.80 -5.23 -6.44
N ARG A 36 -14.63 -5.10 -7.07
CA ARG A 36 -14.12 -3.85 -7.64
C ARG A 36 -14.06 -3.82 -9.17
N ALA A 37 -14.84 -4.68 -9.82
CA ALA A 37 -14.87 -4.78 -11.28
C ALA A 37 -15.37 -3.48 -11.95
N ASP A 38 -16.26 -2.73 -11.29
CA ASP A 38 -16.74 -1.44 -11.80
C ASP A 38 -15.64 -0.38 -11.78
N GLU A 39 -14.88 -0.28 -10.69
CA GLU A 39 -13.72 0.59 -10.59
C GLU A 39 -12.67 0.22 -11.65
N PHE A 40 -12.39 -1.06 -11.87
CA PHE A 40 -11.50 -1.52 -12.94
C PHE A 40 -11.97 -1.03 -14.32
N ARG A 41 -13.27 -1.11 -14.63
CA ARG A 41 -13.81 -0.63 -15.92
C ARG A 41 -13.59 0.88 -16.10
N ILE A 42 -13.73 1.66 -15.04
CA ILE A 42 -13.47 3.10 -15.08
C ILE A 42 -11.97 3.37 -15.27
N VAL A 43 -11.09 2.69 -14.54
CA VAL A 43 -9.63 2.79 -14.71
C VAL A 43 -9.22 2.45 -16.15
N ARG A 44 -9.77 1.37 -16.71
CA ARG A 44 -9.48 0.96 -18.09
C ARG A 44 -9.93 2.01 -19.12
N ARG A 45 -11.07 2.66 -18.89
CA ARG A 45 -11.57 3.74 -19.75
C ARG A 45 -10.63 4.95 -19.75
N HIS A 46 -10.09 5.31 -18.59
CA HIS A 46 -9.23 6.49 -18.41
C HIS A 46 -7.74 6.14 -18.31
N ALA A 47 -7.33 4.99 -18.84
CA ALA A 47 -6.01 4.41 -18.59
C ALA A 47 -4.84 5.27 -19.09
N SER A 48 -4.99 5.98 -20.22
CA SER A 48 -3.93 6.85 -20.75
C SER A 48 -3.65 8.01 -19.81
N GLU A 49 -4.69 8.74 -19.42
CA GLU A 49 -4.58 9.90 -18.54
C GLU A 49 -4.09 9.53 -17.15
N LEU A 50 -4.58 8.43 -16.59
CA LEU A 50 -4.11 7.93 -15.30
C LEU A 50 -2.63 7.53 -15.37
N ARG A 51 -2.20 6.84 -16.43
CA ARG A 51 -0.79 6.48 -16.66
C ARG A 51 0.09 7.72 -16.70
N ASP A 52 -0.27 8.68 -17.53
CA ASP A 52 0.51 9.91 -17.72
C ASP A 52 0.60 10.70 -16.41
N TRP A 53 -0.50 10.78 -15.66
CA TRP A 53 -0.51 11.48 -14.38
C TRP A 53 0.35 10.79 -13.33
N PHE A 54 0.20 9.47 -13.14
CA PHE A 54 0.98 8.75 -12.14
C PHE A 54 2.46 8.77 -12.47
N GLU A 55 2.84 8.53 -13.73
CA GLU A 55 4.24 8.58 -14.17
C GLU A 55 4.84 9.97 -13.94
N LEU A 56 4.13 11.04 -14.34
CA LEU A 56 4.64 12.40 -14.24
C LEU A 56 4.76 12.89 -12.78
N ASN A 57 3.75 12.62 -11.96
CA ASN A 57 3.61 13.23 -10.64
C ASN A 57 4.13 12.33 -9.53
N THR A 58 4.11 11.01 -9.68
CA THR A 58 4.59 10.07 -8.67
C THR A 58 5.68 9.15 -9.20
N GLY A 59 5.86 9.02 -10.51
CA GLY A 59 6.75 8.01 -11.10
C GLY A 59 6.24 6.58 -10.91
N TRP A 60 5.00 6.37 -10.45
CA TRP A 60 4.44 5.03 -10.29
C TRP A 60 3.93 4.51 -11.64
N PRO A 61 4.45 3.39 -12.14
CA PRO A 61 3.93 2.81 -13.36
C PRO A 61 2.54 2.20 -13.10
N LEU A 62 1.60 2.53 -13.99
CA LEU A 62 0.27 1.94 -14.04
C LEU A 62 0.18 1.01 -15.25
N GLU A 63 0.09 -0.30 -14.98
CA GLU A 63 -0.10 -1.32 -16.01
C GLU A 63 -1.59 -1.67 -16.07
N VAL A 64 -2.22 -1.48 -17.24
CA VAL A 64 -3.64 -1.83 -17.44
C VAL A 64 -3.75 -2.87 -18.53
N GLY A 65 -4.11 -4.09 -18.12
CA GLY A 65 -4.36 -5.23 -19.01
C GLY A 65 -5.84 -5.53 -19.20
N PRO A 66 -6.17 -6.65 -19.86
CA PRO A 66 -7.55 -7.09 -20.04
C PRO A 66 -8.22 -7.54 -18.74
N GLU A 67 -7.46 -8.17 -17.84
CA GLU A 67 -7.98 -8.82 -16.61
C GLU A 67 -7.62 -8.08 -15.32
N SER A 68 -6.66 -7.15 -15.37
CA SER A 68 -6.21 -6.44 -14.17
C SER A 68 -5.61 -5.07 -14.48
N ALA A 69 -5.66 -4.18 -13.50
CA ALA A 69 -4.95 -2.90 -13.48
C ALA A 69 -4.06 -2.86 -12.23
N ARG A 70 -2.77 -2.62 -12.41
CA ARG A 70 -1.75 -2.61 -11.35
C ARG A 70 -1.02 -1.28 -11.31
N LEU A 71 -1.20 -0.53 -10.22
CA LEU A 71 -0.38 0.62 -9.86
C LEU A 71 0.80 0.13 -9.01
N ARG A 72 2.02 0.24 -9.52
CA ARG A 72 3.23 -0.17 -8.79
C ARG A 72 3.71 0.98 -7.90
N LYS A 73 3.14 1.09 -6.71
CA LYS A 73 3.54 2.08 -5.71
C LYS A 73 4.93 1.79 -5.16
N ILE A 74 5.67 2.86 -4.96
CA ILE A 74 6.92 2.91 -4.19
C ILE A 74 6.67 3.96 -3.12
N PRO A 75 6.82 3.61 -1.83
CA PRO A 75 6.51 4.55 -0.76
C PRO A 75 7.53 5.70 -0.76
N GLY A 76 7.10 6.86 -0.27
CA GLY A 76 7.98 8.03 -0.11
C GLY A 76 9.03 7.84 1.01
N THR A 77 8.70 6.96 1.96
CA THR A 77 9.52 6.56 3.11
C THR A 77 9.53 5.04 3.19
N LEU A 78 10.73 4.43 3.14
CA LEU A 78 10.86 2.96 3.08
C LEU A 78 10.76 2.27 4.44
N THR A 79 10.92 3.03 5.52
CA THR A 79 11.06 2.52 6.90
C THR A 79 9.83 2.76 7.76
N ASP A 80 8.70 3.13 7.16
CA ASP A 80 7.45 3.36 7.89
C ASP A 80 6.76 2.02 8.26
N PRO A 81 6.65 1.66 9.55
CA PRO A 81 6.02 0.42 9.98
C PRO A 81 4.50 0.52 10.12
N THR A 82 3.88 1.68 9.85
CA THR A 82 2.46 1.93 10.14
C THR A 82 1.49 1.34 9.12
N HIS A 83 2.01 0.77 8.03
CA HIS A 83 1.21 0.16 6.95
C HIS A 83 1.40 -1.37 6.83
N PRO A 84 1.15 -2.17 7.88
CA PRO A 84 1.28 -3.62 7.78
C PRO A 84 0.18 -4.21 6.88
N ALA A 85 0.48 -5.31 6.23
CA ALA A 85 -0.55 -6.17 5.68
C ALA A 85 -1.42 -6.68 6.83
N ARG A 86 -2.74 -6.68 6.64
CA ARG A 86 -3.71 -7.11 7.65
C ARG A 86 -4.40 -8.38 7.21
N ASP A 87 -4.66 -9.26 8.17
CA ASP A 87 -5.53 -10.43 7.94
C ASP A 87 -6.93 -9.95 7.54
N THR A 88 -7.58 -10.63 6.61
CA THR A 88 -8.94 -10.26 6.17
C THR A 88 -10.03 -10.86 7.05
N ALA A 89 -9.66 -11.67 8.05
CA ALA A 89 -10.57 -12.15 9.09
C ALA A 89 -11.03 -11.02 10.04
N ARG A 90 -12.03 -11.32 10.89
CA ARG A 90 -12.76 -10.35 11.74
C ARG A 90 -11.92 -9.42 12.64
N ALA A 91 -10.64 -9.73 12.88
CA ALA A 91 -9.78 -8.94 13.76
C ALA A 91 -8.80 -8.00 13.02
N ALA A 92 -8.69 -8.08 11.68
CA ALA A 92 -7.76 -7.26 10.89
C ALA A 92 -6.32 -7.16 11.46
N ALA A 93 -5.86 -8.25 12.10
CA ALA A 93 -4.61 -8.27 12.83
C ALA A 93 -3.43 -8.03 11.87
N PRO A 94 -2.45 -7.20 12.26
CA PRO A 94 -1.27 -6.95 11.43
C PRO A 94 -0.46 -8.23 11.25
N PHE A 95 0.15 -8.37 10.07
CA PHE A 95 1.00 -9.50 9.76
C PHE A 95 2.26 -9.48 10.63
N THR A 96 2.56 -10.63 11.22
CA THR A 96 3.81 -10.85 11.94
C THR A 96 4.95 -11.11 10.95
N ARG A 97 6.20 -11.02 11.43
CA ARG A 97 7.39 -11.45 10.66
C ARG A 97 7.20 -12.85 10.05
N ARG A 98 6.64 -13.80 10.82
CA ARG A 98 6.38 -15.17 10.35
C ARG A 98 5.43 -15.16 9.16
N ARG A 99 4.31 -14.43 9.22
CA ARG A 99 3.35 -14.36 8.10
C ARG A 99 3.95 -13.72 6.84
N TYR A 100 4.82 -12.73 6.97
CA TYR A 100 5.53 -12.17 5.82
C TYR A 100 6.49 -13.16 5.17
N VAL A 101 7.24 -13.93 5.97
CA VAL A 101 8.11 -14.99 5.44
C VAL A 101 7.26 -16.04 4.71
N LEU A 102 6.18 -16.52 5.34
CA LEU A 102 5.27 -17.50 4.74
C LEU A 102 4.62 -16.97 3.45
N LEU A 103 4.28 -15.68 3.38
CA LEU A 103 3.78 -15.05 2.16
C LEU A 103 4.81 -15.13 1.03
N CYS A 104 6.06 -14.74 1.27
CA CYS A 104 7.11 -14.81 0.27
C CYS A 104 7.36 -16.25 -0.21
N LEU A 105 7.37 -17.21 0.71
CA LEU A 105 7.55 -18.64 0.38
C LEU A 105 6.36 -19.20 -0.38
N ALA A 106 5.13 -18.85 0.01
CA ALA A 106 3.93 -19.25 -0.72
C ALA A 106 3.93 -18.69 -2.15
N LEU A 107 4.29 -17.42 -2.33
CA LEU A 107 4.43 -16.83 -3.66
C LEU A 107 5.49 -17.55 -4.50
N ALA A 108 6.65 -17.87 -3.92
CA ALA A 108 7.70 -18.62 -4.61
C ALA A 108 7.28 -20.05 -4.98
N ALA A 109 6.49 -20.70 -4.13
CA ALA A 109 5.93 -22.03 -4.39
C ALA A 109 4.87 -21.99 -5.49
N LEU A 110 3.97 -21.01 -5.47
CA LEU A 110 2.93 -20.81 -6.49
C LEU A 110 3.50 -20.50 -7.87
N GLU A 111 4.58 -19.72 -7.95
CA GLU A 111 5.23 -19.39 -9.23
C GLU A 111 5.71 -20.66 -9.95
N ARG A 112 6.27 -21.60 -9.21
CA ARG A 112 6.76 -22.91 -9.70
C ARG A 112 5.68 -24.00 -9.76
N GLY A 113 4.54 -23.75 -9.13
CA GLY A 113 3.47 -24.72 -8.94
C GLY A 113 2.63 -24.97 -10.19
N GLU A 114 1.51 -25.65 -10.03
CA GLU A 114 0.54 -25.93 -11.10
C GLU A 114 -0.53 -24.82 -11.20
N ALA A 115 -1.46 -24.93 -12.14
CA ALA A 115 -2.56 -23.97 -12.27
C ALA A 115 -3.60 -24.07 -11.14
N GLN A 116 -3.60 -25.18 -10.41
CA GLN A 116 -4.49 -25.44 -9.28
C GLN A 116 -3.69 -26.08 -8.14
N ILE A 117 -3.99 -25.74 -6.89
CA ILE A 117 -3.26 -26.22 -5.72
C ILE A 117 -4.18 -26.36 -4.51
N ALA A 118 -3.98 -27.42 -3.73
CA ALA A 118 -4.64 -27.61 -2.44
C ALA A 118 -3.87 -26.90 -1.31
N LEU A 119 -4.55 -26.43 -0.26
CA LEU A 119 -3.91 -25.73 0.86
C LEU A 119 -2.88 -26.64 1.55
N GLY A 120 -3.21 -27.91 1.78
CA GLY A 120 -2.26 -28.89 2.30
C GLY A 120 -0.98 -29.01 1.46
N ARG A 121 -1.12 -29.04 0.13
CA ARG A 121 0.02 -29.13 -0.80
C ARG A 121 0.89 -27.87 -0.78
N LEU A 122 0.27 -26.68 -0.74
CA LEU A 122 0.99 -25.42 -0.56
C LEU A 122 1.75 -25.42 0.77
N ALA A 123 1.13 -25.94 1.82
CA ALA A 123 1.73 -26.08 3.15
C ALA A 123 3.00 -26.94 3.13
N GLU A 124 2.94 -28.10 2.48
CA GLU A 124 4.10 -29.00 2.30
C GLU A 124 5.24 -28.29 1.55
N GLN A 125 4.92 -27.56 0.48
CA GLN A 125 5.92 -26.80 -0.28
C GLN A 125 6.56 -25.71 0.59
N VAL A 126 5.77 -24.96 1.36
CA VAL A 126 6.30 -23.93 2.26
C VAL A 126 7.23 -24.53 3.31
N VAL A 127 6.87 -25.67 3.93
CA VAL A 127 7.74 -26.35 4.90
C VAL A 127 9.06 -26.81 4.26
N LEU A 128 9.01 -27.31 3.03
CA LEU A 128 10.21 -27.68 2.29
C LEU A 128 11.14 -26.48 2.09
N GLU A 129 10.60 -25.33 1.69
CA GLU A 129 11.38 -24.11 1.45
C GLU A 129 11.96 -23.51 2.74
N VAL A 130 11.25 -23.60 3.87
CA VAL A 130 11.76 -23.15 5.19
C VAL A 130 13.03 -23.89 5.61
N SER A 131 13.25 -25.10 5.10
CA SER A 131 14.44 -25.91 5.40
C SER A 131 15.73 -25.36 4.77
N ASP A 132 15.65 -24.28 3.98
CA ASP A 132 16.82 -23.57 3.47
C ASP A 132 17.77 -23.11 4.61
N PRO A 133 19.08 -23.40 4.52
CA PRO A 133 20.03 -23.03 5.58
C PRO A 133 20.07 -21.54 5.93
N GLN A 134 19.83 -20.64 4.97
CA GLN A 134 19.84 -19.20 5.21
C GLN A 134 18.61 -18.78 6.03
N LEU A 135 17.45 -19.38 5.77
CA LEU A 135 16.23 -19.12 6.55
C LEU A 135 16.35 -19.67 7.99
N LEU A 136 16.92 -20.86 8.14
CA LEU A 136 17.21 -21.44 9.45
C LEU A 136 18.20 -20.58 10.24
N ALA A 137 19.28 -20.11 9.60
CA ALA A 137 20.25 -19.19 10.21
C ALA A 137 19.61 -17.85 10.62
N ALA A 138 18.62 -17.37 9.87
CA ALA A 138 17.82 -16.19 10.21
C ALA A 138 16.74 -16.45 11.29
N GLY A 139 16.74 -17.64 11.90
CA GLY A 139 15.86 -18.03 12.99
C GLY A 139 14.43 -18.36 12.58
N VAL A 140 14.17 -18.60 11.29
CA VAL A 140 12.85 -19.02 10.80
C VAL A 140 12.63 -20.48 11.16
N LYS A 141 11.51 -20.79 11.83
CA LYS A 141 11.07 -22.15 12.17
C LYS A 141 9.59 -22.29 11.86
N PHE A 142 9.22 -23.32 11.12
CA PHE A 142 7.84 -23.60 10.73
C PHE A 142 7.71 -25.07 10.33
N THR A 143 6.87 -25.83 11.02
CA THR A 143 6.73 -27.29 10.81
C THR A 143 5.30 -27.72 10.47
N LEU A 144 4.31 -26.82 10.63
CA LEU A 144 2.86 -27.05 10.52
C LEU A 144 2.26 -28.00 11.55
N GLU A 145 3.03 -28.39 12.57
CA GLU A 145 2.55 -29.29 13.63
C GLU A 145 1.51 -28.59 14.52
N ARG A 146 1.71 -27.28 14.76
CA ARG A 146 0.89 -26.51 15.69
C ARG A 146 -0.28 -25.82 15.01
N ARG A 147 -1.40 -25.70 15.73
CA ARG A 147 -2.60 -24.99 15.25
C ARG A 147 -2.31 -23.52 14.92
N ASP A 148 -1.45 -22.84 15.69
CA ASP A 148 -1.11 -21.44 15.43
C ASP A 148 -0.35 -21.25 14.11
N GLU A 149 0.46 -22.23 13.70
CA GLU A 149 1.14 -22.23 12.39
C GLU A 149 0.15 -22.42 11.24
N ARG A 150 -0.84 -23.30 11.40
CA ARG A 150 -1.94 -23.44 10.43
C ARG A 150 -2.76 -22.16 10.32
N ILE A 151 -3.02 -21.46 11.43
CA ILE A 151 -3.71 -20.16 11.43
C ILE A 151 -2.92 -19.11 10.65
N ASP A 152 -1.59 -19.08 10.80
CA ASP A 152 -0.75 -18.14 10.08
C ASP A 152 -0.70 -18.43 8.57
N LEU A 153 -0.64 -19.69 8.16
CA LEU A 153 -0.72 -20.05 6.75
C LEU A 153 -2.10 -19.71 6.17
N ALA A 154 -3.19 -19.98 6.90
CA ALA A 154 -4.54 -19.59 6.51
C ALA A 154 -4.67 -18.07 6.32
N ALA A 155 -4.05 -17.27 7.19
CA ALA A 155 -4.01 -15.81 7.05
C ALA A 155 -3.28 -15.36 5.78
N VAL A 156 -2.16 -16.02 5.44
CA VAL A 156 -1.43 -15.77 4.18
C VAL A 156 -2.31 -16.09 2.97
N VAL A 157 -3.00 -17.23 2.97
CA VAL A 157 -3.89 -17.64 1.87
C VAL A 157 -5.07 -16.69 1.73
N ARG A 158 -5.66 -16.22 2.83
CA ARG A 158 -6.67 -15.17 2.82
C ARG A 158 -6.18 -13.86 2.21
N LEU A 159 -4.92 -13.48 2.45
CA LEU A 159 -4.33 -12.31 1.79
C LEU A 159 -4.12 -12.55 0.28
N LEU A 160 -3.69 -13.75 -0.12
CA LEU A 160 -3.54 -14.12 -1.53
C LEU A 160 -4.88 -14.17 -2.28
N LEU A 161 -5.96 -14.60 -1.61
CA LEU A 161 -7.34 -14.49 -2.09
C LEU A 161 -7.77 -13.02 -2.26
N ARG A 162 -7.44 -12.15 -1.29
CA ARG A 162 -7.72 -10.70 -1.39
C ARG A 162 -7.01 -10.06 -2.57
N PHE A 163 -5.75 -10.42 -2.81
CA PHE A 163 -5.02 -9.97 -3.99
C PHE A 163 -5.50 -10.63 -5.28
N GLY A 164 -6.30 -11.69 -5.19
CA GLY A 164 -6.78 -12.50 -6.32
C GLY A 164 -5.68 -13.29 -7.02
N VAL A 165 -4.59 -13.59 -6.32
CA VAL A 165 -3.61 -14.60 -6.78
C VAL A 165 -4.22 -15.98 -6.71
N LEU A 166 -5.04 -16.22 -5.69
CA LEU A 166 -5.79 -17.46 -5.54
C LEU A 166 -7.27 -17.17 -5.78
N ARG A 167 -7.96 -18.12 -6.41
CA ARG A 167 -9.42 -18.17 -6.47
C ARG A 167 -9.89 -19.49 -5.90
N ARG A 168 -10.72 -19.42 -4.86
CA ARG A 168 -11.27 -20.61 -4.20
C ARG A 168 -12.17 -21.39 -5.16
N VAL A 169 -11.93 -22.70 -5.25
CA VAL A 169 -12.73 -23.66 -6.01
C VAL A 169 -13.60 -24.48 -5.07
N ALA A 170 -13.03 -24.98 -3.97
CA ALA A 170 -13.72 -25.80 -2.99
C ALA A 170 -13.07 -25.71 -1.60
N GLY A 171 -13.82 -26.05 -0.55
CA GLY A 171 -13.35 -26.05 0.85
C GLY A 171 -13.24 -24.67 1.47
N ASP A 172 -12.62 -24.58 2.64
CA ASP A 172 -12.35 -23.33 3.34
C ASP A 172 -11.11 -23.45 4.25
N GLU A 173 -10.53 -22.30 4.62
CA GLU A 173 -9.29 -22.27 5.40
C GLU A 173 -9.52 -22.66 6.86
N GLU A 174 -10.74 -22.47 7.40
CA GLU A 174 -11.10 -22.86 8.76
C GLU A 174 -11.10 -24.39 8.95
N ALA A 175 -11.60 -25.13 7.96
CA ALA A 175 -11.58 -26.59 7.91
C ALA A 175 -10.13 -27.11 7.92
N TYR A 176 -9.24 -26.50 7.12
CA TYR A 176 -7.82 -26.79 7.13
C TYR A 176 -7.17 -26.53 8.50
N VAL A 177 -7.45 -25.38 9.12
CA VAL A 177 -6.92 -25.04 10.46
C VAL A 177 -7.37 -26.05 11.51
N SER A 178 -8.62 -26.51 11.43
CA SER A 178 -9.18 -27.52 12.33
C SER A 178 -8.69 -28.95 12.07
N GLY A 179 -8.10 -29.21 10.89
CA GLY A 179 -7.75 -30.56 10.44
C GLY A 179 -8.94 -31.38 9.96
N ALA A 180 -10.12 -30.76 9.79
CA ALA A 180 -11.35 -31.43 9.36
C ALA A 180 -11.48 -31.52 7.83
N GLY A 181 -10.69 -30.76 7.07
CA GLY A 181 -10.74 -30.73 5.62
C GLY A 181 -9.57 -29.96 5.00
N ASP A 182 -9.64 -29.75 3.70
CA ASP A 182 -8.67 -29.00 2.91
C ASP A 182 -9.41 -28.04 1.96
N ALA A 183 -8.68 -27.12 1.32
CA ALA A 183 -9.22 -26.15 0.38
C ALA A 183 -8.45 -26.17 -0.94
N LEU A 184 -9.16 -26.03 -2.05
CA LEU A 184 -8.63 -26.08 -3.41
C LEU A 184 -8.72 -24.72 -4.08
N TYR A 185 -7.65 -24.29 -4.73
CA TYR A 185 -7.56 -22.97 -5.38
C TYR A 185 -7.06 -23.07 -6.80
N ASP A 186 -7.63 -22.27 -7.69
CA ASP A 186 -7.02 -21.91 -8.96
C ASP A 186 -6.01 -20.78 -8.74
N VAL A 187 -4.89 -20.81 -9.46
CA VAL A 187 -3.77 -19.87 -9.35
C VAL A 187 -3.77 -18.90 -10.53
N GLU A 188 -4.01 -17.62 -10.25
CA GLU A 188 -4.02 -16.54 -11.24
C GLU A 188 -2.59 -16.03 -11.53
N ARG A 189 -1.88 -16.74 -12.41
CA ARG A 189 -0.46 -16.47 -12.72
C ARG A 189 -0.18 -15.05 -13.19
N ARG A 190 -1.10 -14.45 -13.94
CA ARG A 190 -0.95 -13.06 -14.41
C ARG A 190 -0.96 -12.07 -13.26
N VAL A 191 -1.78 -12.32 -12.25
CA VAL A 191 -1.86 -11.50 -11.05
C VAL A 191 -0.60 -11.72 -10.20
N LEU A 192 -0.18 -12.99 -10.03
CA LEU A 192 1.05 -13.37 -9.33
C LEU A 192 2.28 -12.63 -9.88
N ALA A 193 2.48 -12.67 -11.19
CA ALA A 193 3.60 -11.98 -11.87
C ALA A 193 3.58 -10.45 -11.69
N GLY A 194 2.41 -9.87 -11.44
CA GLY A 194 2.23 -8.43 -11.20
C GLY A 194 2.44 -7.99 -9.74
N LEU A 195 2.63 -8.91 -8.79
CA LEU A 195 2.68 -8.56 -7.36
C LEU A 195 3.97 -7.86 -6.94
N LEU A 196 5.11 -8.27 -7.49
CA LEU A 196 6.40 -7.73 -7.11
C LEU A 196 6.56 -6.31 -7.66
N ALA A 197 6.45 -5.30 -6.80
CA ALA A 197 6.67 -3.90 -7.16
C ALA A 197 8.09 -3.48 -6.76
N THR A 198 9.06 -3.67 -7.66
CA THR A 198 10.44 -3.23 -7.45
C THR A 198 10.92 -2.42 -8.65
N ARG A 199 11.78 -1.42 -8.42
CA ARG A 199 12.43 -0.67 -9.51
C ARG A 199 13.59 -1.45 -10.09
N ARG A 200 14.35 -2.07 -9.20
CA ARG A 200 15.44 -2.96 -9.52
C ARG A 200 15.01 -4.39 -9.29
N GLY A 201 15.34 -5.29 -10.21
CA GLY A 201 15.10 -6.72 -10.02
C GLY A 201 15.85 -7.21 -8.76
N PRO A 202 15.24 -8.01 -7.87
CA PRO A 202 15.91 -8.48 -6.65
C PRO A 202 17.25 -9.19 -6.90
N SER A 203 17.41 -9.85 -8.04
CA SER A 203 18.66 -10.53 -8.44
C SER A 203 19.81 -9.57 -8.77
N LEU A 204 19.53 -8.27 -8.94
CA LEU A 204 20.53 -7.24 -9.21
C LEU A 204 20.94 -6.46 -7.96
N VAL A 205 20.31 -6.72 -6.82
CA VAL A 205 20.66 -6.11 -5.53
C VAL A 205 21.94 -6.78 -5.02
N ARG A 206 22.96 -5.98 -4.72
CA ARG A 206 24.27 -6.49 -4.27
C ARG A 206 24.55 -6.23 -2.80
N ALA A 207 23.88 -5.24 -2.22
CA ALA A 207 23.96 -4.97 -0.79
C ALA A 207 23.66 -6.21 0.07
N GLU A 208 24.33 -6.32 1.20
CA GLU A 208 24.17 -7.44 2.14
C GLU A 208 23.30 -7.05 3.34
N HIS A 209 23.38 -5.78 3.78
CA HIS A 209 22.63 -5.27 4.93
C HIS A 209 21.19 -4.87 4.55
N PHE A 210 20.26 -5.02 5.50
CA PHE A 210 18.82 -4.84 5.25
C PHE A 210 18.46 -3.46 4.68
N GLU A 211 18.91 -2.39 5.33
CA GLU A 211 18.61 -1.01 4.92
C GLU A 211 19.16 -0.71 3.52
N GLU A 212 20.39 -1.14 3.23
CA GLU A 212 21.04 -0.96 1.94
C GLU A 212 20.35 -1.77 0.82
N ARG A 213 19.91 -2.99 1.13
CA ARG A 213 19.12 -3.82 0.20
C ARG A 213 17.80 -3.16 -0.14
N LEU A 214 17.11 -2.61 0.86
CA LEU A 214 15.84 -1.91 0.67
C LEU A 214 16.03 -0.65 -0.16
N ALA A 215 17.08 0.13 0.12
CA ALA A 215 17.45 1.29 -0.66
C ALA A 215 17.77 0.93 -2.12
N GLU A 216 18.58 -0.11 -2.38
CA GLU A 216 18.91 -0.57 -3.73
C GLU A 216 17.69 -1.10 -4.51
N LEU A 217 16.75 -1.76 -3.84
CA LEU A 217 15.54 -2.32 -4.46
C LEU A 217 14.60 -1.21 -4.97
N ALA A 218 14.52 -0.13 -4.20
CA ALA A 218 13.70 1.05 -4.49
C ALA A 218 14.45 2.15 -5.27
N ALA A 219 15.78 2.03 -5.40
CA ALA A 219 16.63 3.04 -6.01
C ALA A 219 16.15 3.39 -7.42
N GLU A 220 16.03 4.69 -7.67
CA GLU A 220 15.80 5.25 -8.99
C GLU A 220 17.16 5.61 -9.61
N THR A 221 17.27 5.51 -10.93
CA THR A 221 18.53 5.75 -11.65
C THR A 221 19.14 7.10 -11.27
N ALA A 222 20.46 7.12 -11.04
CA ALA A 222 21.19 8.35 -10.72
C ALA A 222 20.90 9.44 -11.76
N LEU A 223 20.60 10.64 -11.27
CA LEU A 223 20.06 11.74 -12.06
C LEU A 223 21.22 12.67 -12.45
N ASP A 224 21.58 12.65 -13.73
CA ASP A 224 22.73 13.40 -14.28
C ASP A 224 22.42 14.89 -14.55
N SER A 225 21.20 15.36 -14.26
CA SER A 225 20.80 16.77 -14.45
C SER A 225 19.93 17.31 -13.31
N ASP A 226 19.94 18.63 -13.12
CA ASP A 226 19.11 19.29 -12.11
C ASP A 226 17.61 19.16 -12.40
N GLU A 227 17.20 19.15 -13.67
CA GLU A 227 15.80 18.88 -14.05
C GLU A 227 15.32 17.51 -13.57
N LEU A 228 16.17 16.49 -13.72
CA LEU A 228 15.88 15.15 -13.25
C LEU A 228 15.78 15.10 -11.71
N ARG A 229 16.69 15.80 -11.00
CA ARG A 229 16.63 15.94 -9.53
C ARG A 229 15.35 16.61 -9.06
N PHE A 230 14.94 17.71 -9.68
CA PHE A 230 13.69 18.39 -9.35
C PHE A 230 12.46 17.53 -9.63
N ARG A 231 12.49 16.73 -10.71
CA ARG A 231 11.43 15.74 -10.99
C ARG A 231 11.35 14.70 -9.87
N ALA A 232 12.48 14.16 -9.41
CA ALA A 232 12.50 13.17 -8.34
C ALA A 232 11.99 13.75 -7.00
N ILE A 233 12.41 14.98 -6.65
CA ILE A 233 11.88 15.69 -5.47
C ILE A 233 10.36 15.84 -5.57
N ARG A 234 9.84 16.32 -6.71
CA ARG A 234 8.40 16.45 -6.92
C ARG A 234 7.68 15.12 -6.79
N GLN A 235 8.23 14.06 -7.38
CA GLN A 235 7.65 12.71 -7.30
C GLN A 235 7.60 12.21 -5.85
N ARG A 236 8.70 12.33 -5.10
CA ARG A 236 8.75 11.94 -3.70
C ARG A 236 7.75 12.72 -2.85
N LEU A 237 7.69 14.04 -2.98
CA LEU A 237 6.72 14.88 -2.26
C LEU A 237 5.28 14.49 -2.60
N THR A 238 4.97 14.23 -3.86
CA THR A 238 3.62 13.82 -4.28
C THR A 238 3.25 12.44 -3.74
N ARG A 239 4.19 11.47 -3.72
CA ARG A 239 3.98 10.16 -3.09
C ARG A 239 3.60 10.33 -1.62
N ARG A 240 4.37 11.12 -0.88
CA ARG A 240 4.11 11.38 0.54
C ARG A 240 2.78 12.09 0.77
N LEU A 241 2.41 13.07 -0.07
CA LEU A 241 1.10 13.72 0.02
C LEU A 241 -0.08 12.78 -0.27
N LEU A 242 0.14 11.68 -1.00
CA LEU A 242 -0.89 10.69 -1.31
C LEU A 242 -0.96 9.54 -0.30
N ASP A 243 0.19 9.15 0.27
CA ASP A 243 0.31 7.95 1.12
C ASP A 243 0.44 8.27 2.61
N ASP A 244 1.10 9.37 2.97
CA ASP A 244 1.31 9.75 4.36
C ASP A 244 0.11 10.57 4.86
N PRO A 245 -0.36 10.36 6.11
CA PRO A 245 -1.48 11.13 6.65
C PRO A 245 -1.17 12.62 6.77
N VAL A 246 0.09 12.95 7.10
CA VAL A 246 0.60 14.32 7.18
C VAL A 246 2.03 14.35 6.66
N LEU A 247 2.31 15.29 5.76
CA LEU A 247 3.66 15.65 5.33
C LEU A 247 4.25 16.68 6.30
N TYR A 248 5.08 16.25 7.25
CA TYR A 248 5.75 17.16 8.17
C TYR A 248 6.97 17.83 7.53
N TYR A 249 7.16 19.12 7.80
CA TYR A 249 8.26 19.90 7.22
C TYR A 249 9.62 19.55 7.81
N ASP A 250 9.68 19.08 9.05
CA ASP A 250 10.94 18.71 9.74
C ASP A 250 11.50 17.35 9.30
N GLU A 251 10.69 16.55 8.61
CA GLU A 251 11.11 15.30 7.96
C GLU A 251 11.59 15.50 6.51
N LEU A 252 11.57 16.74 6.00
CA LEU A 252 12.04 17.08 4.67
C LEU A 252 13.50 17.53 4.73
N SER A 253 14.28 17.11 3.73
CA SER A 253 15.58 17.73 3.48
C SER A 253 15.44 19.20 3.06
N ASP A 254 16.50 19.99 3.22
CA ASP A 254 16.50 21.40 2.82
C ASP A 254 16.13 21.61 1.34
N ALA A 255 16.56 20.69 0.47
CA ALA A 255 16.24 20.72 -0.96
C ALA A 255 14.74 20.47 -1.22
N GLU A 256 14.14 19.51 -0.50
CA GLU A 256 12.71 19.20 -0.60
C GLU A 256 11.86 20.33 -0.04
N LEU A 257 12.21 20.87 1.12
CA LEU A 257 11.51 21.97 1.74
C LEU A 257 11.59 23.24 0.87
N GLY A 258 12.77 23.53 0.31
CA GLY A 258 12.98 24.63 -0.61
C GLY A 258 12.16 24.49 -1.90
N TYR A 259 12.07 23.27 -2.45
CA TYR A 259 11.23 22.99 -3.61
C TYR A 259 9.74 23.12 -3.29
N LEU A 260 9.28 22.46 -2.22
CA LEU A 260 7.90 22.48 -1.76
C LEU A 260 7.44 23.92 -1.53
N THR A 261 8.24 24.76 -0.86
CA THR A 261 7.90 26.16 -0.60
C THR A 261 7.59 26.94 -1.88
N ARG A 262 8.34 26.70 -2.97
CA ARG A 262 8.15 27.38 -4.26
C ARG A 262 7.00 26.79 -5.09
N GLN A 263 6.79 25.48 -5.00
CA GLN A 263 5.88 24.74 -5.89
C GLN A 263 4.61 24.23 -5.18
N ARG A 264 4.40 24.57 -3.91
CA ARG A 264 3.30 24.05 -3.08
C ARG A 264 1.95 24.16 -3.77
N ALA A 265 1.57 25.37 -4.22
CA ALA A 265 0.27 25.60 -4.85
C ALA A 265 0.05 24.69 -6.07
N PHE A 266 1.09 24.46 -6.88
CA PHE A 266 1.03 23.60 -8.05
C PHE A 266 0.84 22.13 -7.67
N ILE A 267 1.64 21.61 -6.74
CA ILE A 267 1.55 20.20 -6.31
C ILE A 267 0.19 19.92 -5.68
N LEU A 268 -0.25 20.78 -4.75
CA LEU A 268 -1.52 20.60 -4.05
C LEU A 268 -2.71 20.67 -4.99
N ALA A 269 -2.71 21.60 -5.96
CA ALA A 269 -3.77 21.68 -6.96
C ALA A 269 -3.86 20.39 -7.79
N ARG A 270 -2.72 19.84 -8.21
CA ARG A 270 -2.68 18.59 -9.00
C ARG A 270 -3.21 17.38 -8.22
N VAL A 271 -2.84 17.26 -6.95
CA VAL A 271 -3.38 16.18 -6.09
C VAL A 271 -4.87 16.38 -5.88
N THR A 272 -5.30 17.60 -5.55
CA THR A 272 -6.72 17.95 -5.30
C THR A 272 -7.59 17.64 -6.51
N GLU A 273 -7.18 18.08 -7.70
CA GLU A 273 -7.92 17.88 -8.95
C GLU A 273 -8.19 16.40 -9.22
N LEU A 274 -7.16 15.56 -9.11
CA LEU A 274 -7.27 14.15 -9.46
C LEU A 274 -7.91 13.29 -8.37
N THR A 275 -7.76 13.64 -7.09
CA THR A 275 -8.20 12.79 -5.97
C THR A 275 -9.45 13.29 -5.26
N GLY A 276 -9.76 14.57 -5.37
CA GLY A 276 -10.75 15.26 -4.55
C GLY A 276 -10.31 15.52 -3.11
N LEU A 277 -9.05 15.20 -2.74
CA LEU A 277 -8.49 15.52 -1.43
C LEU A 277 -8.34 17.03 -1.27
N VAL A 278 -8.56 17.53 -0.05
CA VAL A 278 -8.46 18.95 0.27
C VAL A 278 -7.18 19.18 1.07
N ALA A 279 -6.31 20.05 0.58
CA ALA A 279 -5.09 20.37 1.29
C ALA A 279 -5.35 21.27 2.50
N GLU A 280 -4.92 20.84 3.67
CA GLU A 280 -4.86 21.63 4.89
C GLU A 280 -3.40 21.95 5.20
N VAL A 281 -3.05 23.24 5.16
CA VAL A 281 -1.67 23.70 5.36
C VAL A 281 -1.54 24.32 6.74
N ARG A 282 -0.65 23.76 7.55
CA ARG A 282 -0.33 24.23 8.91
C ARG A 282 1.15 24.62 9.02
N ALA A 283 1.55 25.09 10.19
CA ALA A 283 2.92 25.55 10.43
C ALA A 283 3.92 24.39 10.50
N GLU A 284 3.43 23.21 10.86
CA GLU A 284 4.17 21.96 11.04
C GLU A 284 4.20 21.08 9.79
N GLY A 285 3.21 21.21 8.90
CA GLY A 285 3.10 20.34 7.74
C GLY A 285 1.85 20.55 6.89
N ILE A 286 1.60 19.60 6.00
CA ILE A 286 0.44 19.57 5.10
C ILE A 286 -0.28 18.24 5.24
N ALA A 287 -1.60 18.28 5.44
CA ALA A 287 -2.47 17.11 5.36
C ALA A 287 -3.33 17.17 4.09
N MET A 288 -3.47 16.05 3.39
CA MET A 288 -4.42 15.91 2.29
C MET A 288 -5.70 15.26 2.82
N VAL A 289 -6.59 16.09 3.35
CA VAL A 289 -7.81 15.67 4.04
C VAL A 289 -8.80 15.05 3.05
N ASP A 290 -9.37 13.90 3.40
CA ASP A 290 -10.36 13.21 2.58
C ASP A 290 -11.80 13.56 2.97
N PRO A 291 -12.55 14.35 2.17
CA PRO A 291 -13.92 14.70 2.50
C PRO A 291 -14.90 13.52 2.45
N LEU A 292 -14.53 12.42 1.77
CA LEU A 292 -15.39 11.25 1.58
C LEU A 292 -15.13 10.14 2.61
N ASP A 293 -14.11 10.29 3.47
CA ASP A 293 -13.71 9.31 4.49
C ASP A 293 -13.57 7.88 3.92
N ASP A 294 -13.00 7.77 2.72
CA ASP A 294 -12.88 6.51 1.98
C ASP A 294 -11.44 6.08 1.71
N LEU A 295 -10.47 7.02 1.71
CA LEU A 295 -9.04 6.75 1.49
C LEU A 295 -8.26 6.44 2.76
N THR A 296 -8.89 6.56 3.94
CA THR A 296 -8.27 6.21 5.22
C THR A 296 -8.53 4.75 5.59
N ASP A 297 -7.52 4.10 6.18
CA ASP A 297 -7.66 2.79 6.80
C ASP A 297 -8.23 2.87 8.23
N THR A 298 -8.15 4.05 8.84
CA THR A 298 -8.58 4.34 10.20
C THR A 298 -9.53 5.54 10.18
N ARG A 299 -10.79 5.34 10.54
CA ARG A 299 -11.78 6.44 10.56
C ARG A 299 -11.67 7.22 11.85
N MET A 300 -11.77 8.54 11.77
CA MET A 300 -11.86 9.38 12.95
C MET A 300 -13.22 10.11 12.98
N PRO A 301 -14.01 9.98 14.06
CA PRO A 301 -13.79 9.13 15.24
C PRO A 301 -14.12 7.66 15.00
N GLU A 302 -13.33 6.75 15.58
CA GLU A 302 -13.72 5.33 15.67
C GLU A 302 -14.89 5.14 16.65
N GLN A 303 -15.63 4.05 16.51
CA GLN A 303 -16.62 3.68 17.52
C GLN A 303 -15.95 3.15 18.79
N GLY A 304 -16.57 3.39 19.94
CA GLY A 304 -16.12 2.87 21.24
C GLY A 304 -15.20 3.82 22.01
N THR A 305 -14.58 3.28 23.07
CA THR A 305 -13.87 4.08 24.08
C THR A 305 -12.71 4.87 23.51
N HIS A 306 -11.89 4.27 22.63
CA HIS A 306 -10.73 4.97 22.05
C HIS A 306 -11.17 6.16 21.19
N GLY A 307 -12.17 5.99 20.32
CA GLY A 307 -12.66 7.12 19.52
C GLY A 307 -13.27 8.24 20.37
N HIS A 308 -13.96 7.91 21.46
CA HIS A 308 -14.47 8.92 22.39
C HIS A 308 -13.34 9.68 23.11
N ILE A 309 -12.31 8.97 23.60
CA ILE A 309 -11.12 9.58 24.19
C ILE A 309 -10.41 10.48 23.17
N THR A 310 -10.28 10.04 21.92
CA THR A 310 -9.67 10.83 20.85
C THR A 310 -10.43 12.13 20.61
N LEU A 311 -11.77 12.11 20.61
CA LEU A 311 -12.58 13.32 20.48
C LEU A 311 -12.40 14.27 21.67
N LEU A 312 -12.42 13.76 22.90
CA LEU A 312 -12.19 14.57 24.10
C LEU A 312 -10.80 15.21 24.10
N LEU A 313 -9.79 14.47 23.64
CA LEU A 313 -8.43 15.00 23.48
C LEU A 313 -8.39 16.07 22.39
N ALA A 314 -9.01 15.82 21.23
CA ALA A 314 -9.07 16.79 20.14
C ALA A 314 -9.80 18.07 20.55
N GLU A 315 -10.91 17.96 21.28
CA GLU A 315 -11.65 19.09 21.84
C GLU A 315 -10.80 19.85 22.85
N HIS A 316 -10.11 19.15 23.76
CA HIS A 316 -9.20 19.76 24.72
C HIS A 316 -8.07 20.52 24.03
N LEU A 317 -7.45 19.93 23.01
CA LEU A 317 -6.39 20.57 22.22
C LEU A 317 -6.92 21.78 21.44
N ALA A 318 -8.11 21.68 20.84
CA ALA A 318 -8.74 22.78 20.12
C ALA A 318 -9.13 23.96 21.03
N ALA A 319 -9.47 23.68 22.28
CA ALA A 319 -9.78 24.69 23.29
C ALA A 319 -8.54 25.27 24.00
N SER A 320 -7.36 24.69 23.77
CA SER A 320 -6.10 25.13 24.37
C SER A 320 -5.47 26.23 23.53
N ASP A 321 -5.55 27.50 23.96
CA ASP A 321 -4.98 28.68 23.27
C ASP A 321 -3.42 28.77 23.31
N GLY A 322 -2.71 27.64 23.45
CA GLY A 322 -1.24 27.61 23.64
C GLY A 322 -0.49 26.88 22.52
N PRO A 323 0.80 27.18 22.27
CA PRO A 323 1.64 26.39 21.38
C PRO A 323 1.84 24.99 22.01
N THR A 324 1.01 24.04 21.62
CA THR A 324 1.08 22.67 22.10
C THR A 324 2.31 21.98 21.53
N TRP A 325 3.33 21.85 22.38
CA TRP A 325 4.35 20.80 22.37
C TRP A 325 5.33 20.77 21.18
N ARG A 326 6.40 21.58 21.25
CA ARG A 326 7.59 21.45 20.38
C ARG A 326 8.86 20.96 21.10
N ALA A 327 8.86 20.83 22.42
CA ALA A 327 10.09 20.57 23.18
C ALA A 327 10.19 19.18 23.84
N ASP A 328 9.09 18.59 24.30
CA ASP A 328 9.16 17.40 25.16
C ASP A 328 9.06 16.06 24.39
N ALA A 329 8.44 16.07 23.20
CA ALA A 329 8.42 14.95 22.23
C ALA A 329 9.79 14.34 21.96
N ARG A 330 10.73 15.25 21.80
CA ARG A 330 12.06 15.01 21.31
C ARG A 330 12.89 14.26 22.35
N ARG A 331 12.71 14.63 23.63
CA ARG A 331 13.40 13.98 24.76
C ARG A 331 12.93 12.55 24.97
N GLU A 332 11.72 12.19 24.56
CA GLU A 332 11.17 10.85 24.78
C GLU A 332 11.42 9.90 23.60
N ARG A 333 11.52 10.42 22.37
CA ARG A 333 12.05 9.66 21.21
C ARG A 333 13.56 9.42 21.30
N GLU A 334 14.33 10.41 21.72
CA GLU A 334 15.80 10.28 21.89
C GLU A 334 16.19 9.41 23.11
N ARG A 335 15.26 9.15 24.05
CA ARG A 335 15.48 8.24 25.19
C ARG A 335 15.07 6.79 24.92
N ARG A 336 14.43 6.51 23.78
CA ARG A 336 13.98 5.16 23.37
C ARG A 336 14.78 4.56 22.20
N HIS A 337 15.84 5.24 21.77
CA HIS A 337 16.89 4.70 20.90
C HIS A 337 18.23 4.69 21.63
#